data_AF-A0A7Y3LP10-F1
#
_entry.id   AF-A0A7Y3LP10-F1
#
_cell.length_a   1.000
_cell.length_b   1.000
_cell.length_c   1.000
_cell.angle_alpha   90.00
_cell.angle_beta   90.00
_cell.angle_gamma   90.00
#
_symmetry.space_group_name_H-M   'P 1'
#
loop_
_entity.id
_entity.type
_entity.pdbx_description
1 polymer ?
#
loop_
_entity_poly.entity_id
_entity_poly.type
_entity_poly.pdbx_seq_one_letter_code
_entity_poly.pdbx_strand_id
1 'polypeptide(L)'
;MTAKKLHIRSLGEVPYGEALAIQRALVANHSDDWLLLLEHRPVVTLGVRGVMDHIFPELLPSGTEIIQSDRGGDVTFHGKGQLVGYPIITIGSDPMAKKLHTLALENLMIEMCKRLRLENVGTIEGYPGVWVDPSSLRPRKIGAIGVRVTHGRSFHGFALNCDVDLDIFKAIVPCGITDKGVTSLANEGIKTTVAEVISICKDIAPLLLLEGEVDIDYLDVASQSSQKVNTDRVVPVKLETSPNALKRLVKAGNDPSSGLEIKTSKPLWMKKRATFGPNYAKLRSQMRSMSLVTVCEEARCPNISECWGEGTATFMIAGDICTRACGFCDVKTGKPEPLDHDEPNRVAAACFDMDLKYAVVTSVARDDLIDGGASHWIETIKAVRSKNPKTQIEVLIPDFKGKREDLISVFDQRPDVLNHNVETVPRLQKAVRTSANYARSLSVLALAKESSLVTKSGIMVGLGESDDEVIGVLHDLAGIGVSIVTIGQYLRPEGWHLPIMRYVDLATFAKYKELGESFGIAHIEASPLTRSSHHARDAIESYQAKTRSTTLEETISSDLINA
;
A
#
# COMPACT_ATOMS: atom_id res chain seq x y z
N MET A 1 -29.11 -14.53 -0.28
CA MET A 1 -28.28 -13.41 -0.78
C MET A 1 -27.14 -13.29 0.20
N THR A 2 -25.89 -13.42 -0.24
CA THR A 2 -24.72 -13.14 0.60
C THR A 2 -24.73 -11.66 0.98
N ALA A 3 -24.49 -11.35 2.26
CA ALA A 3 -24.38 -9.97 2.73
C ALA A 3 -23.31 -9.23 1.91
N LYS A 4 -23.58 -7.97 1.56
CA LYS A 4 -22.62 -7.15 0.82
C LYS A 4 -21.48 -6.78 1.76
N LYS A 5 -20.23 -7.00 1.37
CA LYS A 5 -19.09 -6.69 2.24
C LYS A 5 -18.63 -5.25 2.01
N LEU A 6 -18.41 -4.50 3.08
CA LEU A 6 -17.81 -3.17 3.06
C LEU A 6 -16.43 -3.23 3.73
N HIS A 7 -15.39 -3.01 2.94
CA HIS A 7 -14.00 -3.00 3.42
C HIS A 7 -13.64 -1.61 3.92
N ILE A 8 -13.52 -1.46 5.24
CA ILE A 8 -13.17 -0.18 5.88
C ILE A 8 -11.68 -0.21 6.22
N ARG A 9 -10.93 0.81 5.78
CA ARG A 9 -9.49 0.95 6.04
C ARG A 9 -9.19 2.29 6.68
N SER A 10 -8.67 2.28 7.90
CA SER A 10 -8.15 3.48 8.57
C SER A 10 -6.67 3.64 8.22
N LEU A 11 -6.31 4.50 7.25
CA LEU A 11 -4.96 4.58 6.67
C LEU A 11 -3.98 5.50 7.40
N GLY A 12 -4.47 6.29 8.36
CA GLY A 12 -3.66 7.27 9.10
C GLY A 12 -3.35 8.50 8.27
N GLU A 13 -2.17 9.08 8.43
CA GLU A 13 -1.75 10.22 7.62
C GLU A 13 -1.20 9.74 6.26
N VAL A 14 -1.84 10.15 5.17
CA VAL A 14 -1.47 9.76 3.80
C VAL A 14 -1.35 11.00 2.90
N PRO A 15 -0.31 11.17 2.08
CA PRO A 15 -0.28 12.20 1.04
C PRO A 15 -1.45 12.07 0.06
N TYR A 16 -1.99 13.18 -0.43
CA TYR A 16 -3.19 13.16 -1.28
C TYR A 16 -2.98 12.34 -2.57
N GLY A 17 -1.83 12.51 -3.23
CA GLY A 17 -1.50 11.75 -4.45
C GLY A 17 -1.43 10.23 -4.23
N GLU A 18 -0.89 9.78 -3.09
CA GLU A 18 -0.84 8.35 -2.73
C GLU A 18 -2.26 7.80 -2.52
N ALA A 19 -3.12 8.52 -1.78
CA ALA A 19 -4.51 8.13 -1.56
C ALA A 19 -5.33 8.11 -2.87
N LEU A 20 -5.09 9.08 -3.77
CA LEU A 20 -5.77 9.14 -5.06
C LEU A 20 -5.40 7.95 -5.96
N ALA A 21 -4.14 7.51 -5.95
CA ALA A 21 -3.71 6.32 -6.68
C ALA A 21 -4.45 5.06 -6.19
N ILE A 22 -4.57 4.88 -4.87
CA ILE A 22 -5.32 3.76 -4.28
C ILE A 22 -6.80 3.82 -4.69
N GLN A 23 -7.44 4.99 -4.57
CA GLN A 23 -8.85 5.16 -4.96
C GLN A 23 -9.08 4.77 -6.43
N ARG A 24 -8.25 5.26 -7.35
CA ARG A 24 -8.37 4.93 -8.77
C ARG A 24 -8.20 3.45 -9.04
N ALA A 25 -7.25 2.80 -8.37
CA ALA A 25 -7.06 1.36 -8.51
C ALA A 25 -8.25 0.56 -7.99
N LEU A 26 -8.82 0.92 -6.83
CA LEU A 26 -10.02 0.27 -6.28
C LEU A 26 -11.27 0.49 -7.15
N VAL A 27 -11.39 1.64 -7.81
CA VAL A 27 -12.47 1.90 -8.77
C VAL A 27 -12.30 1.03 -10.02
N ALA A 28 -11.07 0.87 -10.51
CA ALA A 28 -10.79 0.25 -11.80
C ALA A 28 -10.69 -1.28 -11.76
N ASN A 29 -10.27 -1.88 -10.64
CA ASN A 29 -9.83 -3.28 -10.61
C ASN A 29 -10.71 -4.20 -9.76
N HIS A 30 -11.71 -3.69 -9.03
CA HIS A 30 -12.49 -4.50 -8.10
C HIS A 30 -13.96 -4.05 -8.02
N SER A 31 -14.85 -5.00 -7.74
CA SER A 31 -16.30 -4.77 -7.60
C SER A 31 -16.76 -4.56 -6.15
N ASP A 32 -16.04 -5.11 -5.17
CA ASP A 32 -16.33 -4.87 -3.74
C ASP A 32 -16.30 -3.39 -3.37
N ASP A 33 -17.00 -3.07 -2.28
CA ASP A 33 -17.17 -1.72 -1.78
C ASP A 33 -16.14 -1.42 -0.68
N TRP A 34 -15.56 -0.22 -0.75
CA TRP A 34 -14.52 0.22 0.19
C TRP A 34 -14.86 1.56 0.83
N LEU A 35 -14.36 1.78 2.04
CA LEU A 35 -14.34 3.08 2.70
C LEU A 35 -12.94 3.32 3.27
N LEU A 36 -12.18 4.23 2.65
CA LEU A 36 -10.89 4.66 3.16
C LEU A 36 -11.10 5.84 4.10
N LEU A 37 -10.59 5.75 5.33
CA LEU A 37 -10.65 6.79 6.35
C LEU A 37 -9.22 7.21 6.69
N LEU A 38 -8.91 8.50 6.59
CA LEU A 38 -7.54 8.99 6.73
C LEU A 38 -7.49 10.47 7.10
N GLU A 39 -6.29 10.92 7.42
CA GLU A 39 -5.91 12.33 7.45
C GLU A 39 -4.94 12.60 6.29
N HIS A 40 -4.93 13.81 5.77
CA HIS A 40 -3.94 14.23 4.80
C HIS A 40 -2.84 15.07 5.45
N ARG A 41 -1.64 15.02 4.85
CA ARG A 41 -0.69 16.12 4.98
C ARG A 41 -1.33 17.40 4.43
N PRO A 42 -0.94 18.59 4.91
CA PRO A 42 -1.50 19.85 4.44
C PRO A 42 -1.52 19.93 2.91
N VAL A 43 -2.73 20.03 2.34
CA VAL A 43 -2.95 20.09 0.90
C VAL A 43 -4.19 20.93 0.60
N VAL A 44 -4.07 21.79 -0.41
CA VAL A 44 -5.20 22.46 -1.04
C VAL A 44 -5.48 21.74 -2.35
N THR A 45 -6.70 21.24 -2.50
CA THR A 45 -7.12 20.58 -3.74
C THR A 45 -8.02 21.52 -4.54
N LEU A 46 -7.84 21.53 -5.86
CA LEU A 46 -8.73 22.23 -6.79
C LEU A 46 -9.57 21.16 -7.50
N GLY A 47 -10.88 21.17 -7.30
CA GLY A 47 -11.79 20.26 -8.00
C GLY A 47 -11.99 20.67 -9.47
N VAL A 48 -12.87 19.95 -10.16
CA VAL A 48 -13.18 20.21 -11.59
C VAL A 48 -13.82 21.58 -11.86
N ARG A 49 -14.35 22.25 -10.84
CA ARG A 49 -14.86 23.64 -10.90
C ARG A 49 -13.93 24.63 -10.20
N GLY A 50 -12.74 24.17 -9.80
CA GLY A 50 -11.75 24.94 -9.07
C GLY A 50 -11.17 26.08 -9.89
N VAL A 51 -11.02 27.25 -9.27
CA VAL A 51 -10.29 28.39 -9.86
C VAL A 51 -9.12 28.78 -8.96
N MET A 52 -7.98 29.12 -9.57
CA MET A 52 -6.76 29.47 -8.82
C MET A 52 -6.93 30.73 -7.98
N ASP A 53 -7.79 31.65 -8.40
CA ASP A 53 -8.09 32.91 -7.68
C ASP A 53 -8.74 32.67 -6.31
N HIS A 54 -9.24 31.46 -6.06
CA HIS A 54 -9.76 31.05 -4.76
C HIS A 54 -8.66 30.54 -3.81
N ILE A 55 -7.39 30.72 -4.15
CA ILE A 55 -6.24 30.34 -3.33
C ILE A 55 -5.36 31.56 -3.13
N PHE A 56 -4.92 31.77 -1.89
CA PHE A 56 -3.99 32.82 -1.48
C PHE A 56 -2.69 32.14 -0.98
N PRO A 57 -1.78 31.75 -1.88
CA PRO A 57 -0.63 30.89 -1.55
C PRO A 57 0.28 31.45 -0.46
N GLU A 58 0.40 32.77 -0.38
CA GLU A 58 1.19 33.49 0.62
C GLU A 58 0.68 33.30 2.06
N LEU A 59 -0.57 32.90 2.23
CA LEU A 59 -1.19 32.62 3.52
C LEU A 59 -1.14 31.12 3.89
N LEU A 60 -0.67 30.25 2.98
CA LEU A 60 -0.60 28.82 3.24
C LEU A 60 0.59 28.46 4.14
N PRO A 61 0.43 27.51 5.07
CA PRO A 61 1.53 26.96 5.84
C PRO A 61 2.61 26.39 4.92
N SER A 62 3.87 26.54 5.34
CA SER A 62 5.01 25.97 4.64
C SER A 62 4.83 24.46 4.43
N GLY A 63 5.07 24.01 3.20
CA GLY A 63 4.93 22.60 2.80
C GLY A 63 3.50 22.18 2.44
N THR A 64 2.54 23.10 2.38
CA THR A 64 1.20 22.82 1.85
C THR A 64 1.26 22.59 0.34
N GLU A 65 0.84 21.41 -0.11
CA GLU A 65 0.76 21.10 -1.54
C GLU A 65 -0.48 21.74 -2.17
N ILE A 66 -0.40 22.16 -3.43
CA ILE A 66 -1.55 22.60 -4.22
C ILE A 66 -1.73 21.61 -5.37
N ILE A 67 -2.85 20.88 -5.37
CA ILE A 67 -3.08 19.78 -6.31
C ILE A 67 -4.35 20.02 -7.12
N GLN A 68 -4.22 20.00 -8.43
CA GLN A 68 -5.37 19.88 -9.32
C GLN A 68 -5.90 18.45 -9.25
N SER A 69 -7.18 18.34 -8.93
CA SER A 69 -7.86 17.08 -8.67
C SER A 69 -9.08 16.94 -9.57
N ASP A 70 -9.46 15.69 -9.82
CA ASP A 70 -10.62 15.37 -10.65
C ASP A 70 -11.91 15.24 -9.83
N ARG A 71 -11.89 15.57 -8.54
CA ARG A 71 -13.07 15.55 -7.66
C ARG A 71 -14.09 16.64 -8.02
N GLY A 72 -15.33 16.39 -7.62
CA GLY A 72 -16.38 17.40 -7.65
C GLY A 72 -16.06 18.60 -6.75
N GLY A 73 -16.66 19.75 -7.10
CA GLY A 73 -16.55 20.99 -6.33
C GLY A 73 -15.42 21.91 -6.79
N ASP A 74 -15.20 22.94 -5.98
CA ASP A 74 -14.24 24.03 -6.19
C ASP A 74 -12.96 23.75 -5.35
N VAL A 75 -12.40 24.74 -4.65
CA VAL A 75 -11.25 24.61 -3.75
C VAL A 75 -11.64 24.05 -2.37
N THR A 76 -10.81 23.18 -1.79
CA THR A 76 -10.90 22.81 -0.37
C THR A 76 -9.52 22.47 0.20
N PHE A 77 -9.38 22.58 1.52
CA PHE A 77 -8.19 22.18 2.26
C PHE A 77 -8.41 20.80 2.91
N HIS A 78 -7.33 20.02 2.96
CA HIS A 78 -7.20 18.84 3.82
C HIS A 78 -5.91 18.90 4.63
N GLY A 79 -5.96 18.42 5.86
CA GLY A 79 -4.83 18.46 6.77
C GLY A 79 -5.10 17.68 8.05
N LYS A 80 -4.13 17.73 8.96
CA LYS A 80 -4.24 17.14 10.30
C LYS A 80 -5.43 17.73 11.07
N GLY A 81 -6.12 16.88 11.82
CA GLY A 81 -7.34 17.23 12.53
C GLY A 81 -8.61 17.16 11.68
N GLN A 82 -8.49 16.81 10.39
CA GLN A 82 -9.63 16.61 9.50
C GLN A 82 -9.80 15.13 9.18
N LEU A 83 -10.95 14.54 9.51
CA LEU A 83 -11.29 13.22 8.99
C LEU A 83 -11.64 13.34 7.51
N VAL A 84 -10.92 12.64 6.64
CA VAL A 84 -11.26 12.49 5.24
C VAL A 84 -11.72 11.05 4.98
N GLY A 85 -12.87 10.91 4.35
CA GLY A 85 -13.46 9.63 3.98
C GLY A 85 -13.65 9.51 2.48
N TYR A 86 -13.19 8.41 1.92
CA TYR A 86 -13.34 8.05 0.50
C TYR A 86 -14.15 6.76 0.38
N PRO A 87 -15.49 6.85 0.21
CA PRO A 87 -16.29 5.71 -0.19
C PRO A 87 -16.02 5.38 -1.67
N ILE A 88 -15.54 4.18 -1.92
CA ILE A 88 -15.44 3.57 -3.24
C ILE A 88 -16.51 2.50 -3.33
N ILE A 89 -17.74 2.94 -3.57
CA ILE A 89 -18.91 2.07 -3.54
C ILE A 89 -19.70 2.13 -4.85
N THR A 90 -20.33 1.00 -5.19
CA THR A 90 -21.23 0.90 -6.34
C THR A 90 -22.55 1.60 -6.04
N ILE A 91 -22.84 2.67 -6.78
CA ILE A 91 -24.06 3.47 -6.60
C ILE A 91 -25.01 3.40 -7.81
N GLY A 92 -24.53 2.88 -8.94
CA GLY A 92 -25.27 2.85 -10.21
C GLY A 92 -25.00 4.07 -11.10
N SER A 93 -25.54 4.05 -12.31
CA SER A 93 -25.29 5.06 -13.36
C SER A 93 -26.40 6.10 -13.52
N ASP A 94 -27.53 5.92 -12.82
CA ASP A 94 -28.66 6.86 -12.91
C ASP A 94 -28.31 8.25 -12.34
N PRO A 95 -28.76 9.36 -12.93
CA PRO A 95 -28.48 10.71 -12.43
C PRO A 95 -28.86 10.94 -10.97
N MET A 96 -29.91 10.28 -10.45
CA MET A 96 -30.29 10.38 -9.05
C MET A 96 -29.34 9.64 -8.12
N ALA A 97 -28.62 8.62 -8.59
CA ALA A 97 -27.68 7.85 -7.77
C ALA A 97 -26.62 8.75 -7.12
N LYS A 98 -26.04 9.68 -7.89
CA LYS A 98 -25.06 10.64 -7.36
C LYS A 98 -25.65 11.56 -6.30
N LYS A 99 -26.90 12.00 -6.49
CA LYS A 99 -27.61 12.85 -5.54
C LYS A 99 -27.89 12.09 -4.23
N LEU A 100 -28.43 10.87 -4.33
CA LEU A 100 -28.68 9.99 -3.19
C LEU A 100 -27.39 9.66 -2.42
N HIS A 101 -26.31 9.37 -3.13
CA HIS A 101 -25.01 9.13 -2.52
C HIS A 101 -24.48 10.38 -1.80
N THR A 102 -24.64 11.57 -2.38
CA THR A 102 -24.27 12.82 -1.70
C THR A 102 -25.07 13.01 -0.42
N LEU A 103 -26.38 12.77 -0.45
CA LEU A 103 -27.24 12.81 0.74
C LEU A 103 -26.83 11.77 1.79
N ALA A 104 -26.43 10.57 1.38
CA ALA A 104 -25.92 9.54 2.28
C ALA A 104 -24.64 9.99 3.01
N LEU A 105 -23.74 10.69 2.32
CA LEU A 105 -22.54 11.28 2.93
C LEU A 105 -22.86 12.41 3.90
N GLU A 106 -23.82 13.27 3.56
CA GLU A 106 -24.31 14.32 4.47
C GLU A 106 -24.92 13.71 5.73
N ASN A 107 -25.78 12.70 5.58
CA ASN A 107 -26.39 11.98 6.69
C ASN A 107 -25.36 11.26 7.56
N LEU A 108 -24.35 10.62 6.95
CA LEU A 108 -23.24 10.00 7.67
C LEU A 108 -22.54 11.02 8.57
N MET A 109 -22.16 12.18 8.02
CA MET A 109 -21.49 13.24 8.78
C MET A 109 -22.37 13.86 9.86
N ILE A 110 -23.66 14.08 9.58
CA ILE A 110 -24.64 14.56 10.57
C ILE A 110 -24.75 13.58 11.74
N GLU A 111 -24.87 12.29 11.45
CA GLU A 111 -24.95 11.24 12.48
C GLU A 111 -23.66 11.13 13.29
N MET A 112 -22.48 11.28 12.66
CA MET A 112 -21.22 11.40 13.41
C MET A 112 -21.24 12.58 14.39
N CYS A 113 -21.70 13.75 13.95
CA CYS A 113 -21.78 14.95 14.79
C CYS A 113 -22.77 14.76 15.96
N LYS A 114 -23.95 14.17 15.70
CA LYS A 114 -24.96 13.89 16.73
C LYS A 114 -24.49 12.90 17.77
N ARG A 115 -23.78 11.82 17.38
CA ARG A 115 -23.16 10.88 18.32
C ARG A 115 -22.11 11.54 19.21
N LEU A 116 -21.51 12.63 18.74
CA LEU A 116 -20.60 13.49 19.49
C LEU A 116 -21.31 14.63 20.23
N ARG A 117 -22.65 14.63 20.28
CA ARG A 117 -23.53 15.60 20.96
C ARG A 117 -23.54 17.00 20.36
N LEU A 118 -23.18 17.12 19.08
CA LEU A 118 -23.41 18.34 18.30
C LEU A 118 -24.77 18.23 17.59
N GLU A 119 -25.81 18.80 18.19
CA GLU A 119 -27.22 18.57 17.78
C GLU A 119 -27.70 19.47 16.64
N ASN A 120 -27.31 20.75 16.62
CA ASN A 120 -27.79 21.72 15.63
C ASN A 120 -26.99 21.66 14.31
N VAL A 121 -27.02 20.49 13.67
CA VAL A 121 -26.31 20.19 12.42
C VAL A 121 -27.27 19.73 11.34
N GLY A 122 -27.02 20.15 10.10
CA GLY A 122 -27.86 19.79 8.97
C GLY A 122 -27.28 20.20 7.61
N THR A 123 -28.15 20.22 6.61
CA THR A 123 -27.81 20.58 5.23
C THR A 123 -28.41 21.94 4.85
N ILE A 124 -27.86 22.56 3.80
CA ILE A 124 -28.41 23.79 3.20
C ILE A 124 -28.60 23.54 1.71
N GLU A 125 -29.81 23.80 1.20
CA GLU A 125 -30.12 23.63 -0.21
C GLU A 125 -29.17 24.45 -1.10
N GLY A 126 -28.65 23.82 -2.15
CA GLY A 126 -27.68 24.44 -3.07
C GLY A 126 -26.23 24.45 -2.57
N TYR A 127 -25.97 24.10 -1.31
CA TYR A 127 -24.63 24.12 -0.71
C TYR A 127 -24.23 22.75 -0.13
N PRO A 128 -23.70 21.83 -0.97
CA PRO A 128 -23.35 20.47 -0.54
C PRO A 128 -22.39 20.45 0.66
N GLY A 129 -22.69 19.58 1.63
CA GLY A 129 -21.93 19.43 2.87
C GLY A 129 -22.78 19.62 4.12
N VAL A 130 -22.11 19.59 5.28
CA VAL A 130 -22.76 19.66 6.59
C VAL A 130 -22.43 20.98 7.27
N TRP A 131 -23.44 21.55 7.91
CA TRP A 131 -23.47 22.89 8.46
C TRP A 131 -23.95 22.88 9.90
N VAL A 132 -23.32 23.70 10.74
CA VAL A 132 -23.80 24.04 12.08
C VAL A 132 -24.71 25.26 11.99
N ASP A 133 -25.81 25.22 12.73
CA ASP A 133 -26.87 26.23 12.72
C ASP A 133 -27.38 26.55 11.29
N PRO A 134 -27.81 25.54 10.50
CA PRO A 134 -28.14 25.73 9.08
C PRO A 134 -29.28 26.73 8.84
N SER A 135 -30.20 26.88 9.79
CA SER A 135 -31.32 27.84 9.73
C SER A 135 -30.99 29.23 10.29
N SER A 136 -29.74 29.47 10.72
CA SER A 136 -29.33 30.77 11.28
C SER A 136 -28.91 31.77 10.19
N LEU A 137 -28.74 33.04 10.59
CA LEU A 137 -28.19 34.09 9.72
C LEU A 137 -26.70 33.89 9.39
N ARG A 138 -25.98 33.03 10.13
CA ARG A 138 -24.54 32.80 9.98
C ARG A 138 -24.22 31.30 10.10
N PRO A 139 -24.68 30.48 9.14
CA PRO A 139 -24.36 29.06 9.14
C PRO A 139 -22.85 28.86 8.95
N ARG A 140 -22.31 27.83 9.58
CA ARG A 140 -20.87 27.51 9.54
C ARG A 140 -20.68 26.10 8.99
N LYS A 141 -19.87 25.96 7.95
CA LYS A 141 -19.59 24.66 7.34
C LYS A 141 -18.66 23.85 8.23
N ILE A 142 -19.06 22.64 8.59
CA ILE A 142 -18.22 21.70 9.35
C ILE A 142 -17.73 20.53 8.48
N GLY A 143 -18.49 20.19 7.44
CA GLY A 143 -18.17 19.09 6.53
C GLY A 143 -18.28 19.50 5.05
N ALA A 144 -17.31 19.09 4.25
CA ALA A 144 -17.29 19.29 2.80
C ALA A 144 -17.46 17.96 2.05
N ILE A 145 -18.01 18.01 0.84
CA ILE A 145 -18.20 16.85 -0.04
C ILE A 145 -17.68 17.21 -1.43
N GLY A 146 -16.91 16.29 -2.02
CA GLY A 146 -16.53 16.31 -3.42
C GLY A 146 -16.46 14.88 -3.92
N VAL A 147 -17.43 14.47 -4.73
CA VAL A 147 -17.55 13.10 -5.26
C VAL A 147 -17.43 13.09 -6.77
N ARG A 148 -16.74 12.07 -7.29
CA ARG A 148 -16.76 11.67 -8.69
C ARG A 148 -17.38 10.29 -8.84
N VAL A 149 -18.02 10.05 -9.98
CA VAL A 149 -18.62 8.76 -10.33
C VAL A 149 -18.07 8.37 -11.70
N THR A 150 -17.56 7.17 -11.81
CA THR A 150 -17.02 6.58 -13.04
C THR A 150 -17.50 5.13 -13.11
N HIS A 151 -18.08 4.71 -14.24
CA HIS A 151 -18.65 3.37 -14.42
C HIS A 151 -19.59 2.93 -13.28
N GLY A 152 -20.41 3.84 -12.75
CA GLY A 152 -21.35 3.57 -11.65
C GLY A 152 -20.72 3.38 -10.27
N ARG A 153 -19.40 3.59 -10.14
CA ARG A 153 -18.65 3.54 -8.88
C ARG A 153 -18.25 4.94 -8.45
N SER A 154 -18.46 5.23 -7.16
CA SER A 154 -18.04 6.49 -6.53
C SER A 154 -16.56 6.47 -6.16
N PHE A 155 -15.94 7.65 -6.08
CA PHE A 155 -14.67 7.90 -5.40
C PHE A 155 -14.52 9.40 -5.14
N HIS A 156 -13.46 9.78 -4.44
CA HIS A 156 -13.47 10.93 -3.54
C HIS A 156 -14.60 10.79 -2.51
N GLY A 157 -14.96 11.84 -1.78
CA GLY A 157 -15.92 11.67 -0.70
C GLY A 157 -16.10 12.91 0.13
N PHE A 158 -15.90 12.76 1.43
CA PHE A 158 -16.19 13.79 2.42
C PHE A 158 -14.96 14.16 3.24
N ALA A 159 -15.01 15.35 3.83
CA ALA A 159 -14.05 15.84 4.80
C ALA A 159 -14.79 16.49 5.96
N LEU A 160 -14.57 16.01 7.18
CA LEU A 160 -15.16 16.54 8.42
C LEU A 160 -14.08 17.19 9.27
N ASN A 161 -14.27 18.47 9.60
CA ASN A 161 -13.32 19.21 10.44
C ASN A 161 -13.50 18.79 11.91
N CYS A 162 -12.55 18.01 12.45
CA CYS A 162 -12.58 17.59 13.86
C CYS A 162 -11.85 18.61 14.75
N ASP A 163 -10.56 18.79 14.53
CA ASP A 163 -9.68 19.71 15.29
C ASP A 163 -8.68 20.38 14.33
N VAL A 164 -9.24 20.94 13.25
CA VAL A 164 -8.45 21.64 12.21
C VAL A 164 -8.22 23.07 12.66
N ASP A 165 -6.98 23.56 12.49
CA ASP A 165 -6.70 24.99 12.60
C ASP A 165 -7.45 25.75 11.51
N LEU A 166 -8.48 26.50 11.91
CA LEU A 166 -9.38 27.18 10.98
C LEU A 166 -8.74 28.38 10.28
N ASP A 167 -7.58 28.88 10.74
CA ASP A 167 -6.89 29.98 10.09
C ASP A 167 -6.47 29.63 8.65
N ILE A 168 -6.29 28.33 8.36
CA ILE A 168 -6.03 27.84 7.00
C ILE A 168 -7.13 28.22 6.00
N PHE A 169 -8.38 28.31 6.45
CA PHE A 169 -9.50 28.66 5.57
C PHE A 169 -9.53 30.14 5.20
N LYS A 170 -8.67 30.98 5.79
CA LYS A 170 -8.43 32.35 5.31
C LYS A 170 -7.55 32.37 4.06
N ALA A 171 -6.77 31.31 3.83
CA ALA A 171 -5.89 31.17 2.67
C ALA A 171 -6.60 30.59 1.43
N ILE A 172 -7.90 30.29 1.52
CA ILE A 172 -8.71 29.80 0.41
C ILE A 172 -10.14 30.39 0.44
N VAL A 173 -10.85 30.32 -0.69
CA VAL A 173 -12.31 30.48 -0.73
C VAL A 173 -12.94 29.08 -0.75
N PRO A 174 -13.29 28.50 0.42
CA PRO A 174 -13.69 27.11 0.51
C PRO A 174 -15.01 26.86 -0.21
N CYS A 175 -15.00 25.90 -1.14
CA CYS A 175 -16.13 25.56 -2.00
C CYS A 175 -16.68 26.75 -2.84
N GLY A 176 -15.91 27.83 -3.02
CA GLY A 176 -16.36 29.03 -3.71
C GLY A 176 -17.37 29.88 -2.92
N ILE A 177 -17.50 29.65 -1.61
CA ILE A 177 -18.50 30.28 -0.75
C ILE A 177 -17.82 31.40 0.05
N THR A 178 -18.19 32.65 -0.22
CA THR A 178 -17.60 33.84 0.44
C THR A 178 -18.45 34.40 1.58
N ASP A 179 -19.73 34.01 1.67
CA ASP A 179 -20.73 34.61 2.56
C ASP A 179 -21.08 33.75 3.78
N LYS A 180 -20.40 32.62 3.99
CA LYS A 180 -20.64 31.69 5.10
C LYS A 180 -19.33 31.32 5.80
N GLY A 181 -19.42 30.96 7.08
CA GLY A 181 -18.26 30.58 7.89
C GLY A 181 -17.85 29.12 7.70
N VAL A 182 -16.68 28.77 8.26
CA VAL A 182 -16.20 27.39 8.45
C VAL A 182 -15.99 27.16 9.94
N THR A 183 -16.24 25.94 10.42
CA THR A 183 -16.03 25.54 11.82
C THR A 183 -15.44 24.13 11.92
N SER A 184 -15.19 23.67 13.14
CA SER A 184 -14.70 22.33 13.49
C SER A 184 -15.42 21.83 14.75
N LEU A 185 -15.39 20.52 15.01
CA LEU A 185 -15.93 19.96 16.26
C LEU A 185 -15.29 20.63 17.48
N ALA A 186 -13.96 20.83 17.48
CA ALA A 186 -13.24 21.50 18.55
C ALA A 186 -13.72 22.94 18.79
N ASN A 187 -13.95 23.71 17.71
CA ASN A 187 -14.46 25.08 17.80
C ASN A 187 -15.91 25.15 18.30
N GLU A 188 -16.72 24.12 18.06
CA GLU A 188 -18.07 23.99 18.62
C GLU A 188 -18.05 23.38 20.05
N GLY A 189 -16.88 23.24 20.67
CA GLY A 189 -16.72 22.79 22.06
C GLY A 189 -16.65 21.28 22.25
N ILE A 190 -16.60 20.50 21.17
CA ILE A 190 -16.48 19.04 21.21
C ILE A 190 -15.01 18.64 21.25
N LYS A 191 -14.57 18.07 22.37
CA LYS A 191 -13.20 17.53 22.52
C LYS A 191 -13.17 16.09 22.02
N THR A 192 -12.63 15.87 20.83
CA THR A 192 -12.48 14.53 20.25
C THR A 192 -11.23 14.44 19.37
N THR A 193 -10.75 13.22 19.15
CA THR A 193 -9.65 12.93 18.21
C THR A 193 -10.21 12.37 16.91
N VAL A 194 -9.48 12.51 15.79
CA VAL A 194 -9.87 11.89 14.51
C VAL A 194 -10.05 10.38 14.64
N ALA A 195 -9.25 9.69 15.47
CA ALA A 195 -9.40 8.26 15.71
C ALA A 195 -10.74 7.88 16.37
N GLU A 196 -11.24 8.71 17.31
CA GLU A 196 -12.57 8.52 17.90
C GLU A 196 -13.67 8.74 16.85
N VAL A 197 -13.52 9.76 16.00
CA VAL A 197 -14.47 10.01 14.90
C VAL A 197 -14.45 8.87 13.87
N ILE A 198 -13.28 8.28 13.56
CA ILE A 198 -13.15 7.08 12.71
C ILE A 198 -13.90 5.90 13.33
N SER A 199 -13.77 5.68 14.66
CA SER A 199 -14.50 4.61 15.34
C SER A 199 -16.01 4.78 15.19
N ILE A 200 -16.51 6.02 15.36
CA ILE A 200 -17.93 6.33 15.16
C ILE A 200 -18.32 6.08 13.70
N CYS A 201 -17.55 6.61 12.75
CA CYS A 201 -17.79 6.45 11.31
C CYS A 201 -17.89 4.98 10.92
N LYS A 202 -17.00 4.13 11.43
CA LYS A 202 -17.00 2.69 11.19
C LYS A 202 -18.32 2.04 11.63
N ASP A 203 -18.82 2.40 12.82
CA ASP A 203 -20.05 1.82 13.38
C ASP A 203 -21.32 2.24 12.61
N ILE A 204 -21.28 3.35 11.87
CA ILE A 204 -22.41 3.85 11.05
C ILE A 204 -22.16 3.81 9.55
N ALA A 205 -21.02 3.29 9.10
CA ALA A 205 -20.67 3.18 7.69
C ALA A 205 -21.73 2.43 6.86
N PRO A 206 -22.52 1.46 7.39
CA PRO A 206 -23.63 0.86 6.65
C PRO A 206 -24.67 1.87 6.15
N LEU A 207 -24.78 3.08 6.74
CA LEU A 207 -25.65 4.15 6.24
C LEU A 207 -25.28 4.63 4.82
N LEU A 208 -24.05 4.34 4.35
CA LEU A 208 -23.62 4.62 2.99
C LEU A 208 -24.28 3.71 1.95
N LEU A 209 -24.78 2.55 2.37
CA LEU A 209 -25.38 1.54 1.51
C LEU A 209 -26.90 1.62 1.64
N LEU A 210 -27.58 1.81 0.49
CA LEU A 210 -29.01 2.07 0.44
C LEU A 210 -29.86 0.85 0.81
N GLU A 211 -29.35 -0.37 0.63
CA GLU A 211 -30.08 -1.62 0.83
C GLU A 211 -29.16 -2.77 1.26
N GLY A 212 -29.71 -3.68 2.07
CA GLY A 212 -29.11 -4.99 2.40
C GLY A 212 -28.39 -5.05 3.76
N GLU A 213 -28.18 -6.27 4.24
CA GLU A 213 -27.25 -6.54 5.35
C GLU A 213 -25.82 -6.36 4.85
N VAL A 214 -25.01 -5.68 5.66
CA VAL A 214 -23.63 -5.30 5.35
C VAL A 214 -22.70 -5.99 6.33
N ASP A 215 -21.77 -6.80 5.82
CA ASP A 215 -20.66 -7.31 6.62
C ASP A 215 -19.49 -6.32 6.57
N ILE A 216 -18.90 -6.01 7.72
CA ILE A 216 -17.83 -5.02 7.82
C ILE A 216 -16.50 -5.73 7.99
N ASP A 217 -15.64 -5.61 6.98
CA ASP A 217 -14.22 -5.96 7.10
C ASP A 217 -13.43 -4.70 7.46
N TYR A 218 -13.11 -4.53 8.74
CA TYR A 218 -12.35 -3.38 9.24
C TYR A 218 -10.90 -3.75 9.48
N LEU A 219 -9.98 -2.97 8.89
CA LEU A 219 -8.55 -3.04 9.18
C LEU A 219 -8.02 -1.65 9.52
N ASP A 220 -7.43 -1.55 10.71
CA ASP A 220 -6.78 -0.33 11.16
C ASP A 220 -5.30 -0.33 10.78
N VAL A 221 -4.94 0.50 9.80
CA VAL A 221 -3.57 0.70 9.34
C VAL A 221 -2.90 1.82 10.15
N ALA A 222 -3.68 2.75 10.69
CA ALA A 222 -3.22 3.88 11.46
C ALA A 222 -2.89 3.51 12.91
N SER A 223 -3.75 2.70 13.55
CA SER A 223 -3.59 2.42 14.97
C SER A 223 -2.44 1.46 15.22
N GLN A 224 -1.42 2.05 15.80
CA GLN A 224 -0.70 1.41 16.88
C GLN A 224 -1.73 1.23 17.98
N SER A 225 -2.35 0.05 18.09
CA SER A 225 -3.15 -0.29 19.24
C SER A 225 -2.28 -0.08 20.47
N SER A 226 -2.44 1.10 21.05
CA SER A 226 -1.88 1.47 22.33
C SER A 226 -2.78 0.80 23.35
N GLN A 227 -2.83 -0.54 23.34
CA GLN A 227 -3.06 -1.21 24.60
C GLN A 227 -2.04 -0.58 25.55
N LYS A 228 -2.47 -0.18 26.74
CA LYS A 228 -1.57 0.20 27.83
C LYS A 228 -0.78 -1.05 28.22
N VAL A 229 0.11 -1.49 27.35
CA VAL A 229 1.04 -2.56 27.61
C VAL A 229 2.12 -1.90 28.44
N ASN A 230 2.22 -2.35 29.70
CA ASN A 230 3.26 -1.89 30.58
C ASN A 230 4.62 -2.24 29.96
N THR A 231 5.29 -1.26 29.37
CA THR A 231 6.62 -1.41 28.76
C THR A 231 7.71 -1.71 29.79
N ASP A 232 7.42 -1.59 31.09
CA ASP A 232 8.35 -1.92 32.18
C ASP A 232 8.43 -3.44 32.43
N ARG A 233 7.57 -4.25 31.77
CA ARG A 233 7.62 -5.71 31.76
C ARG A 233 8.32 -6.29 30.53
N VAL A 234 9.31 -5.61 29.96
CA VAL A 234 10.28 -6.30 29.08
C VAL A 234 11.13 -7.20 29.96
N VAL A 235 10.62 -8.40 30.25
CA VAL A 235 11.42 -9.48 30.85
C VAL A 235 12.57 -9.75 29.89
N PRO A 236 13.83 -9.77 30.33
CA PRO A 236 14.95 -10.01 29.46
C PRO A 236 14.98 -11.48 29.08
N VAL A 237 14.15 -11.88 28.11
CA VAL A 237 14.67 -12.85 27.14
C VAL A 237 15.94 -12.19 26.61
N LYS A 238 17.07 -12.92 26.60
CA LYS A 238 18.33 -12.46 26.00
C LYS A 238 18.15 -12.32 24.49
N LEU A 239 17.33 -11.36 24.07
CA LEU A 239 17.13 -10.96 22.69
C LEU A 239 18.24 -9.98 22.38
N GLU A 240 19.10 -10.34 21.43
CA GLU A 240 20.13 -9.43 20.89
C GLU A 240 19.50 -8.32 20.01
N THR A 241 18.18 -8.38 19.80
CA THR A 241 17.40 -7.38 19.07
C THR A 241 17.45 -6.00 19.74
N SER A 242 17.63 -4.96 18.92
CA SER A 242 17.68 -3.57 19.42
C SER A 242 16.47 -3.22 20.30
N PRO A 243 16.67 -2.56 21.47
CA PRO A 243 15.57 -2.14 22.35
C PRO A 243 14.51 -1.28 21.64
N ASN A 244 14.91 -0.48 20.65
CA ASN A 244 13.98 0.35 19.89
C ASN A 244 13.08 -0.50 18.97
N ALA A 245 13.60 -1.58 18.40
CA ALA A 245 12.81 -2.51 17.61
C ALA A 245 11.80 -3.27 18.49
N LEU A 246 12.23 -3.74 19.66
CA LEU A 246 11.35 -4.39 20.64
C LEU A 246 10.23 -3.46 21.12
N LYS A 247 10.54 -2.20 21.43
CA LYS A 247 9.53 -1.18 21.79
C LYS A 247 8.48 -0.99 20.70
N ARG A 248 8.89 -1.03 19.42
CA ARG A 248 7.94 -0.92 18.29
C ARG A 248 7.05 -2.16 18.16
N LEU A 249 7.58 -3.36 18.40
CA LEU A 249 6.77 -4.58 18.44
C LEU A 249 5.75 -4.56 19.57
N VAL A 250 6.16 -4.18 20.78
CA VAL A 250 5.25 -4.01 21.94
C VAL A 250 4.16 -3.00 21.63
N LYS A 251 4.54 -1.86 21.03
CA LYS A 251 3.58 -0.83 20.60
C LYS A 251 2.63 -1.30 19.50
N ALA A 252 3.04 -2.30 18.71
CA ALA A 252 2.20 -2.96 17.72
C ALA A 252 1.35 -4.10 18.33
N GLY A 253 1.38 -4.31 19.65
CA GLY A 253 0.61 -5.35 20.33
C GLY A 253 1.26 -6.73 20.35
N ASN A 254 2.52 -6.87 19.92
CA ASN A 254 3.26 -8.13 20.03
C ASN A 254 4.14 -8.13 21.27
N ASP A 255 3.99 -9.14 22.13
CA ASP A 255 4.91 -9.38 23.24
C ASP A 255 6.16 -10.14 22.73
N PRO A 256 7.35 -9.51 22.64
CA PRO A 256 8.53 -10.18 22.13
C PRO A 256 8.98 -11.38 22.97
N SER A 257 8.54 -11.47 24.24
CA SER A 257 8.85 -12.61 25.11
C SER A 257 8.09 -13.88 24.73
N SER A 258 6.99 -13.74 23.99
CA SER A 258 6.25 -14.86 23.38
C SER A 258 6.87 -15.36 22.06
N GLY A 259 7.90 -14.66 21.56
CA GLY A 259 8.64 -15.09 20.39
C GLY A 259 9.41 -16.38 20.63
N LEU A 260 9.63 -17.14 19.56
CA LEU A 260 10.43 -18.35 19.60
C LEU A 260 11.88 -18.03 19.96
N GLU A 261 12.47 -18.86 20.82
CA GLU A 261 13.89 -18.77 21.13
C GLU A 261 14.73 -19.05 19.87
N ILE A 262 15.90 -18.42 19.77
CA ILE A 262 16.82 -18.62 18.62
C ILE A 262 17.22 -20.11 18.49
N LYS A 263 17.23 -20.86 19.60
CA LYS A 263 17.56 -22.29 19.63
C LYS A 263 16.41 -23.20 19.20
N THR A 264 15.20 -22.67 19.02
CA THR A 264 14.05 -23.45 18.57
C THR A 264 14.32 -24.02 17.19
N SER A 265 14.39 -25.35 17.10
CA SER A 265 14.65 -26.04 15.85
C SER A 265 13.55 -25.75 14.83
N LYS A 266 13.95 -25.46 13.58
CA LYS A 266 13.01 -25.35 12.46
C LYS A 266 12.22 -26.66 12.32
N PRO A 267 10.88 -26.61 12.23
CA PRO A 267 10.06 -27.73 11.78
C PRO A 267 10.63 -28.47 10.56
N LEU A 268 10.38 -29.79 10.50
CA LEU A 268 10.93 -30.65 9.45
C LEU A 268 10.55 -30.18 8.04
N TRP A 269 9.32 -29.71 7.85
CA TRP A 269 8.80 -29.21 6.57
C TRP A 269 9.47 -27.91 6.09
N MET A 270 10.28 -27.23 6.91
CA MET A 270 11.12 -26.09 6.49
C MET A 270 12.56 -26.47 6.19
N LYS A 271 12.97 -27.71 6.46
CA LYS A 271 14.35 -28.14 6.23
C LYS A 271 14.50 -28.54 4.78
N LYS A 272 15.08 -27.65 3.98
CA LYS A 272 15.56 -27.95 2.62
C LYS A 272 17.07 -28.13 2.64
N ARG A 273 17.57 -29.19 1.96
CA ARG A 273 19.00 -29.36 1.72
C ARG A 273 19.33 -28.61 0.44
N ALA A 274 20.17 -27.58 0.54
CA ALA A 274 20.75 -26.96 -0.64
C ALA A 274 21.72 -27.93 -1.31
N THR A 275 21.55 -28.15 -2.61
CA THR A 275 22.43 -28.97 -3.44
C THR A 275 23.45 -28.06 -4.11
N PHE A 276 24.72 -28.17 -3.74
CA PHE A 276 25.80 -27.38 -4.33
C PHE A 276 26.56 -28.23 -5.35
N GLY A 277 26.13 -28.15 -6.61
CA GLY A 277 26.76 -28.86 -7.73
C GLY A 277 27.79 -28.01 -8.50
N PRO A 278 28.45 -28.59 -9.53
CA PRO A 278 29.43 -27.88 -10.37
C PRO A 278 28.87 -26.61 -11.03
N ASN A 279 27.59 -26.63 -11.45
CA ASN A 279 26.92 -25.48 -12.03
C ASN A 279 26.85 -24.30 -11.06
N TYR A 280 26.50 -24.55 -9.79
CA TYR A 280 26.47 -23.53 -8.75
C TYR A 280 27.86 -22.89 -8.54
N ALA A 281 28.92 -23.70 -8.46
CA ALA A 281 30.28 -23.19 -8.29
C ALA A 281 30.72 -22.31 -9.46
N LYS A 282 30.38 -22.70 -10.70
CA LYS A 282 30.65 -21.92 -11.92
C LYS A 282 29.94 -20.56 -11.86
N LEU A 283 28.62 -20.56 -11.64
CA LEU A 283 27.82 -19.33 -11.59
C LEU A 283 28.28 -18.39 -10.47
N ARG A 284 28.65 -18.95 -9.31
CA ARG A 284 29.22 -18.18 -8.19
C ARG A 284 30.55 -17.53 -8.55
N SER A 285 31.42 -18.25 -9.25
CA SER A 285 32.70 -17.72 -9.73
C SER A 285 32.48 -16.58 -10.74
N GLN A 286 31.51 -16.74 -11.64
CA GLN A 286 31.15 -15.72 -12.63
C GLN A 286 30.62 -14.44 -11.97
N MET A 287 29.68 -14.54 -11.03
CA MET A 287 29.14 -13.37 -10.30
C MET A 287 30.26 -12.57 -9.60
N ARG A 288 31.19 -13.28 -8.95
CA ARG A 288 32.34 -12.65 -8.28
C ARG A 288 33.29 -11.96 -9.25
N SER A 289 33.58 -12.57 -10.40
CA SER A 289 34.46 -11.96 -11.40
C SER A 289 33.88 -10.68 -12.03
N MET A 290 32.56 -10.51 -11.99
CA MET A 290 31.87 -9.33 -12.49
C MET A 290 31.62 -8.25 -11.42
N SER A 291 32.11 -8.48 -10.19
CA SER A 291 31.88 -7.59 -9.04
C SER A 291 30.38 -7.25 -8.86
N LEU A 292 29.51 -8.24 -9.05
CA LEU A 292 28.07 -8.11 -8.86
C LEU A 292 27.65 -8.69 -7.51
N VAL A 293 26.65 -8.05 -6.90
CA VAL A 293 26.02 -8.53 -5.67
C VAL A 293 24.70 -9.21 -6.03
N THR A 294 24.43 -10.36 -5.40
CA THR A 294 23.14 -11.03 -5.53
C THR A 294 22.46 -11.12 -4.17
N VAL A 295 21.16 -10.78 -4.12
CA VAL A 295 20.37 -10.98 -2.89
C VAL A 295 20.31 -12.47 -2.52
N CYS A 296 20.48 -13.36 -3.50
CA CYS A 296 20.53 -14.80 -3.28
C CYS A 296 21.68 -15.19 -2.34
N GLU A 297 22.86 -14.62 -2.51
CA GLU A 297 24.01 -14.84 -1.65
C GLU A 297 23.90 -14.05 -0.34
N GLU A 298 23.60 -12.74 -0.42
CA GLU A 298 23.56 -11.85 0.75
C GLU A 298 22.50 -12.29 1.76
N ALA A 299 21.31 -12.71 1.29
CA ALA A 299 20.23 -13.18 2.17
C ALA A 299 20.31 -14.69 2.48
N ARG A 300 21.42 -15.37 2.12
CA ARG A 300 21.64 -16.82 2.32
C ARG A 300 20.45 -17.66 1.85
N CYS A 301 19.97 -17.39 0.63
CA CYS A 301 18.71 -17.92 0.13
C CYS A 301 18.74 -19.46 0.01
N PRO A 302 17.77 -20.19 0.60
CA PRO A 302 17.73 -21.65 0.52
C PRO A 302 17.41 -22.19 -0.89
N ASN A 303 16.97 -21.31 -1.81
CA ASN A 303 16.55 -21.67 -3.17
C ASN A 303 17.59 -21.35 -4.24
N ILE A 304 18.78 -20.85 -3.87
CA ILE A 304 19.78 -20.33 -4.82
C ILE A 304 20.15 -21.34 -5.92
N SER A 305 20.40 -22.61 -5.56
CA SER A 305 20.79 -23.64 -6.52
C SER A 305 19.69 -24.00 -7.52
N GLU A 306 18.43 -23.93 -7.09
CA GLU A 306 17.25 -24.24 -7.91
C GLU A 306 17.01 -23.11 -8.91
N CYS A 307 16.86 -21.87 -8.42
CA CYS A 307 16.64 -20.70 -9.27
C CYS A 307 17.71 -20.58 -10.36
N TRP A 308 18.98 -20.72 -9.97
CA TRP A 308 20.11 -20.63 -10.89
C TRP A 308 20.13 -21.78 -11.91
N GLY A 309 19.72 -22.98 -11.50
CA GLY A 309 19.58 -24.13 -12.41
C GLY A 309 18.49 -23.96 -13.46
N GLU A 310 17.46 -23.17 -13.16
CA GLU A 310 16.32 -22.90 -14.05
C GLU A 310 16.52 -21.70 -14.97
N GLY A 311 17.70 -21.07 -14.96
CA GLY A 311 18.03 -19.90 -15.75
C GLY A 311 17.42 -18.61 -15.20
N THR A 312 17.28 -18.52 -13.86
CA THR A 312 16.80 -17.32 -13.15
C THR A 312 17.82 -16.86 -12.11
N ALA A 313 18.13 -15.56 -12.08
CA ALA A 313 18.96 -14.97 -11.04
C ALA A 313 18.37 -13.65 -10.53
N THR A 314 18.72 -13.28 -9.30
CA THR A 314 18.34 -11.99 -8.71
C THR A 314 19.57 -11.14 -8.41
N PHE A 315 19.72 -10.05 -9.15
CA PHE A 315 20.79 -9.08 -9.00
C PHE A 315 20.38 -8.00 -8.00
N MET A 316 21.29 -7.60 -7.11
CA MET A 316 21.10 -6.45 -6.23
C MET A 316 22.01 -5.32 -6.71
N ILE A 317 21.43 -4.28 -7.30
CA ILE A 317 22.13 -3.10 -7.80
C ILE A 317 22.23 -2.01 -6.74
N ALA A 318 23.04 -0.99 -7.02
CA ALA A 318 23.29 0.17 -6.16
C ALA A 318 24.02 -0.17 -4.85
N GLY A 319 24.78 -1.27 -4.84
CA GLY A 319 25.63 -1.71 -3.73
C GLY A 319 24.95 -2.63 -2.71
N ASP A 320 25.63 -2.86 -1.59
CA ASP A 320 25.25 -3.78 -0.51
C ASP A 320 24.98 -3.08 0.83
N ILE A 321 25.01 -1.74 0.85
CA ILE A 321 24.71 -0.90 2.02
C ILE A 321 23.42 -0.13 1.76
N CYS A 322 22.43 -0.32 2.63
CA CYS A 322 21.13 0.31 2.55
C CYS A 322 21.01 1.52 3.49
N THR A 323 20.33 2.57 3.04
CA THR A 323 20.02 3.74 3.89
C THR A 323 18.93 3.47 4.93
N ARG A 324 18.26 2.31 4.85
CA ARG A 324 17.15 1.92 5.74
C ARG A 324 17.52 0.72 6.61
N ALA A 325 16.92 0.69 7.80
CA ALA A 325 17.08 -0.38 8.80
C ALA A 325 15.76 -1.14 9.02
N CYS A 326 15.40 -2.02 8.08
CA CYS A 326 14.27 -2.92 8.24
C CYS A 326 14.63 -4.05 9.22
N GLY A 327 13.77 -4.33 10.20
CA GLY A 327 14.09 -5.26 11.30
C GLY A 327 14.24 -6.73 10.90
N PHE A 328 13.82 -7.09 9.68
CA PHE A 328 13.90 -8.43 9.12
C PHE A 328 15.06 -8.63 8.13
N CYS A 329 15.65 -7.54 7.63
CA CYS A 329 16.52 -7.56 6.47
C CYS A 329 17.98 -7.77 6.89
N ASP A 330 18.70 -8.63 6.17
CA ASP A 330 20.11 -8.95 6.45
C ASP A 330 21.10 -8.03 5.70
N VAL A 331 20.61 -7.16 4.82
CA VAL A 331 21.44 -6.17 4.13
C VAL A 331 21.98 -5.15 5.13
N LYS A 332 23.26 -4.84 5.02
CA LYS A 332 23.95 -3.91 5.91
C LYS A 332 23.31 -2.52 5.85
N THR A 333 23.01 -1.92 6.99
CA THR A 333 22.58 -0.52 7.06
C THR A 333 23.79 0.41 7.21
N GLY A 334 23.83 1.50 6.46
CA GLY A 334 24.89 2.51 6.57
C GLY A 334 24.81 3.59 5.50
N LYS A 335 25.89 4.37 5.36
CA LYS A 335 26.06 5.28 4.23
C LYS A 335 26.58 4.47 3.03
N PRO A 336 25.86 4.43 1.89
CA PRO A 336 26.32 3.74 0.69
C PRO A 336 27.51 4.45 0.04
N GLU A 337 28.26 3.69 -0.77
CA GLU A 337 29.25 4.24 -1.70
C GLU A 337 28.57 4.95 -2.89
N PRO A 338 29.31 5.79 -3.65
CA PRO A 338 28.82 6.34 -4.92
C PRO A 338 28.32 5.23 -5.86
N LEU A 339 27.32 5.54 -6.68
CA LEU A 339 26.85 4.61 -7.71
C LEU A 339 27.99 4.30 -8.69
N ASP A 340 28.13 3.03 -9.05
CA ASP A 340 29.03 2.60 -10.10
C ASP A 340 28.31 2.63 -11.44
N HIS A 341 28.67 3.60 -12.29
CA HIS A 341 28.05 3.83 -13.59
C HIS A 341 28.20 2.66 -14.59
N ASP A 342 29.11 1.71 -14.36
CA ASP A 342 29.25 0.54 -15.23
C ASP A 342 28.51 -0.71 -14.69
N GLU A 343 27.96 -0.66 -13.46
CA GLU A 343 27.16 -1.75 -12.90
C GLU A 343 26.01 -2.19 -13.83
N PRO A 344 25.24 -1.30 -14.50
CA PRO A 344 24.23 -1.67 -15.49
C PRO A 344 24.75 -2.60 -16.60
N ASN A 345 25.93 -2.30 -17.16
CA ASN A 345 26.52 -3.08 -18.24
C ASN A 345 26.99 -4.45 -17.75
N ARG A 346 27.49 -4.52 -16.52
CA ARG A 346 27.90 -5.79 -15.91
C ARG A 346 26.69 -6.68 -15.60
N VAL A 347 25.59 -6.12 -15.11
CA VAL A 347 24.33 -6.87 -14.94
C VAL A 347 23.85 -7.42 -16.29
N ALA A 348 23.88 -6.61 -17.35
CA ALA A 348 23.51 -7.03 -18.70
C ALA A 348 24.43 -8.12 -19.25
N ALA A 349 25.74 -8.03 -18.99
CA ALA A 349 26.72 -9.05 -19.36
C ALA A 349 26.49 -10.36 -18.61
N ALA A 350 26.22 -10.30 -17.30
CA ALA A 350 25.91 -11.47 -16.50
C ALA A 350 24.66 -12.21 -17.02
N CYS A 351 23.60 -11.46 -17.36
CA CYS A 351 22.40 -12.06 -17.95
C CYS A 351 22.71 -12.83 -19.24
N PHE A 352 23.59 -12.27 -20.09
CA PHE A 352 24.00 -12.88 -21.36
C PHE A 352 24.86 -14.12 -21.14
N ASP A 353 25.91 -14.00 -20.32
CA ASP A 353 26.89 -15.06 -20.07
C ASP A 353 26.29 -16.28 -19.36
N MET A 354 25.19 -16.06 -18.63
CA MET A 354 24.43 -17.11 -17.94
C MET A 354 23.23 -17.63 -18.76
N ASP A 355 22.97 -17.07 -19.94
CA ASP A 355 21.79 -17.39 -20.78
C ASP A 355 20.47 -17.33 -19.98
N LEU A 356 20.29 -16.25 -19.20
CA LEU A 356 19.12 -16.11 -18.34
C LEU A 356 17.86 -15.93 -19.17
N LYS A 357 16.84 -16.76 -18.87
CA LYS A 357 15.49 -16.60 -19.43
C LYS A 357 14.72 -15.53 -18.68
N TYR A 358 15.01 -15.37 -17.39
CA TYR A 358 14.33 -14.45 -16.49
C TYR A 358 15.34 -13.80 -15.53
N ALA A 359 15.41 -12.48 -15.53
CA ALA A 359 16.28 -11.71 -14.65
C ALA A 359 15.42 -10.93 -13.65
N VAL A 360 15.67 -11.12 -12.35
CA VAL A 360 15.11 -10.26 -11.31
C VAL A 360 16.16 -9.24 -10.93
N VAL A 361 15.80 -7.96 -10.89
CA VAL A 361 16.67 -6.87 -10.44
C VAL A 361 16.04 -6.26 -9.20
N THR A 362 16.80 -6.16 -8.11
CA THR A 362 16.44 -5.48 -6.86
C THR A 362 17.50 -4.44 -6.51
N SER A 363 17.24 -3.56 -5.55
CA SER A 363 18.27 -2.65 -5.03
C SER A 363 18.14 -2.45 -3.53
N VAL A 364 19.21 -1.96 -2.92
CA VAL A 364 19.11 -1.28 -1.63
C VAL A 364 18.34 0.03 -1.77
N ALA A 365 17.82 0.57 -0.66
CA ALA A 365 17.29 1.93 -0.67
C ALA A 365 18.45 2.94 -0.72
N ARG A 366 18.32 3.94 -1.60
CA ARG A 366 19.29 5.02 -1.81
C ARG A 366 18.69 6.38 -1.46
N ASP A 367 18.22 6.51 -0.22
CA ASP A 367 17.60 7.75 0.27
C ASP A 367 18.57 8.94 0.31
N ASP A 368 19.88 8.68 0.11
CA ASP A 368 20.97 9.63 -0.05
C ASP A 368 20.99 10.34 -1.42
N LEU A 369 20.33 9.76 -2.43
CA LEU A 369 20.24 10.31 -3.77
C LEU A 369 18.96 11.13 -3.96
N ILE A 370 19.00 12.12 -4.86
CA ILE A 370 17.89 13.04 -5.13
C ILE A 370 16.67 12.28 -5.69
N ASP A 371 16.91 11.38 -6.64
CA ASP A 371 15.92 10.53 -7.34
C ASP A 371 15.75 9.15 -6.67
N GLY A 372 16.34 8.95 -5.48
CA GLY A 372 16.34 7.65 -4.80
C GLY A 372 17.03 6.51 -5.56
N GLY A 373 17.82 6.82 -6.59
CA GLY A 373 18.48 5.84 -7.48
C GLY A 373 17.67 5.47 -8.73
N ALA A 374 16.55 6.14 -9.03
CA ALA A 374 15.70 5.81 -10.18
C ALA A 374 16.45 5.84 -11.53
N SER A 375 17.36 6.79 -11.73
CA SER A 375 18.23 6.84 -12.92
C SER A 375 19.04 5.55 -13.12
N HIS A 376 19.60 5.00 -12.05
CA HIS A 376 20.38 3.76 -12.07
C HIS A 376 19.54 2.53 -12.44
N TRP A 377 18.29 2.49 -11.97
CA TRP A 377 17.31 1.49 -12.38
C TRP A 377 17.02 1.56 -13.89
N ILE A 378 16.82 2.78 -14.41
CA ILE A 378 16.55 3.01 -15.84
C ILE A 378 17.73 2.52 -16.69
N GLU A 379 18.95 2.88 -16.32
CA GLU A 379 20.17 2.46 -17.02
C GLU A 379 20.32 0.93 -17.01
N THR A 380 20.06 0.29 -15.86
CA THR A 380 20.12 -1.18 -15.73
C THR A 380 19.10 -1.87 -16.63
N ILE A 381 17.83 -1.45 -16.61
CA ILE A 381 16.78 -2.06 -17.44
C ILE A 381 17.12 -1.91 -18.93
N LYS A 382 17.58 -0.72 -19.35
CA LYS A 382 18.00 -0.45 -20.74
C LYS A 382 19.17 -1.33 -21.17
N ALA A 383 20.20 -1.43 -20.33
CA ALA A 383 21.37 -2.25 -20.62
C ALA A 383 21.00 -3.73 -20.77
N VAL A 384 20.20 -4.27 -19.83
CA VAL A 384 19.75 -5.67 -19.86
C VAL A 384 18.92 -5.93 -21.11
N ARG A 385 17.92 -5.08 -21.41
CA ARG A 385 17.08 -5.23 -22.62
C ARG A 385 17.88 -5.15 -23.92
N SER A 386 18.82 -4.21 -24.02
CA SER A 386 19.61 -4.02 -25.22
C SER A 386 20.50 -5.23 -25.52
N LYS A 387 21.10 -5.82 -24.50
CA LYS A 387 22.00 -6.97 -24.66
C LYS A 387 21.27 -8.31 -24.70
N ASN A 388 20.10 -8.40 -24.04
CA ASN A 388 19.35 -9.63 -23.83
C ASN A 388 17.88 -9.46 -24.24
N PRO A 389 17.56 -9.27 -25.54
CA PRO A 389 16.21 -8.93 -25.99
C PRO A 389 15.16 -10.03 -25.76
N LYS A 390 15.57 -11.25 -25.38
CA LYS A 390 14.67 -12.37 -25.06
C LYS A 390 14.50 -12.63 -23.57
N THR A 391 15.31 -12.00 -22.72
CA THR A 391 15.26 -12.18 -21.27
C THR A 391 14.12 -11.33 -20.72
N GLN A 392 13.19 -11.96 -20.00
CA GLN A 392 12.17 -11.23 -19.25
C GLN A 392 12.79 -10.59 -18.01
N ILE A 393 12.33 -9.38 -17.67
CA ILE A 393 12.88 -8.58 -16.57
C ILE A 393 11.79 -8.30 -15.54
N GLU A 394 12.01 -8.80 -14.32
CA GLU A 394 11.27 -8.38 -13.13
C GLU A 394 12.09 -7.36 -12.35
N VAL A 395 11.46 -6.27 -11.92
CA VAL A 395 12.09 -5.28 -11.02
C VAL A 395 11.41 -5.31 -9.66
N LEU A 396 12.18 -5.53 -8.59
CA LEU A 396 11.75 -5.44 -7.20
C LEU A 396 12.24 -4.13 -6.60
N ILE A 397 11.39 -3.10 -6.66
CA ILE A 397 11.80 -1.72 -6.39
C ILE A 397 11.58 -1.30 -4.92
N PRO A 398 12.36 -0.32 -4.41
CA PRO A 398 11.99 0.43 -3.22
C PRO A 398 10.75 1.32 -3.48
N ASP A 399 10.28 2.03 -2.45
CA ASP A 399 9.09 2.90 -2.57
C ASP A 399 9.39 4.30 -3.16
N PHE A 400 10.66 4.64 -3.42
CA PHE A 400 11.14 5.98 -3.81
C PHE A 400 10.55 7.14 -2.97
N LYS A 401 10.26 6.87 -1.68
CA LYS A 401 9.56 7.78 -0.75
C LYS A 401 8.19 8.26 -1.25
N GLY A 402 7.59 7.57 -2.23
CA GLY A 402 6.31 7.91 -2.83
C GLY A 402 6.40 8.98 -3.93
N LYS A 403 7.61 9.36 -4.36
CA LYS A 403 7.79 10.36 -5.43
C LYS A 403 7.28 9.83 -6.75
N ARG A 404 6.22 10.47 -7.26
CA ARG A 404 5.53 10.02 -8.47
C ARG A 404 6.44 10.05 -9.69
N GLU A 405 7.22 11.11 -9.89
CA GLU A 405 8.11 11.22 -11.05
C GLU A 405 9.12 10.08 -11.12
N ASP A 406 9.79 9.79 -9.99
CA ASP A 406 10.80 8.73 -9.90
C ASP A 406 10.18 7.35 -10.19
N LEU A 407 9.00 7.07 -9.61
CA LEU A 407 8.25 5.84 -9.87
C LEU A 407 7.90 5.67 -11.35
N ILE A 408 7.25 6.68 -11.94
CA ILE A 408 6.80 6.65 -13.34
C ILE A 408 8.00 6.49 -14.28
N SER A 409 9.12 7.15 -14.01
CA SER A 409 10.32 7.07 -14.86
C SER A 409 10.88 5.64 -14.99
N VAL A 410 10.78 4.85 -13.91
CA VAL A 410 11.13 3.41 -13.91
C VAL A 410 10.06 2.59 -14.62
N PHE A 411 8.77 2.90 -14.40
CA PHE A 411 7.64 2.19 -15.03
C PHE A 411 7.64 2.32 -16.55
N ASP A 412 8.02 3.50 -17.05
CA ASP A 412 8.14 3.82 -18.47
C ASP A 412 9.19 2.96 -19.20
N GLN A 413 10.08 2.29 -18.46
CA GLN A 413 11.03 1.32 -19.04
C GLN A 413 10.38 -0.04 -19.34
N ARG A 414 9.10 -0.21 -19.00
CA ARG A 414 8.26 -1.39 -19.28
C ARG A 414 8.91 -2.71 -18.83
N PRO A 415 9.28 -2.87 -17.55
CA PRO A 415 9.65 -4.18 -17.03
C PRO A 415 8.49 -5.16 -17.23
N ASP A 416 8.80 -6.44 -17.45
CA ASP A 416 7.79 -7.47 -17.70
C ASP A 416 6.96 -7.74 -16.43
N VAL A 417 7.58 -7.61 -15.24
CA VAL A 417 6.91 -7.59 -13.94
C VAL A 417 7.46 -6.46 -13.09
N LEU A 418 6.57 -5.66 -12.49
CA LEU A 418 6.91 -4.73 -11.44
C LEU A 418 6.51 -5.30 -10.08
N ASN A 419 7.50 -5.60 -9.26
CA ASN A 419 7.37 -6.08 -7.92
C ASN A 419 7.65 -4.98 -6.87
N HIS A 420 6.74 -4.79 -5.92
CA HIS A 420 6.97 -4.00 -4.71
C HIS A 420 6.33 -4.69 -3.51
N ASN A 421 7.15 -5.11 -2.55
CA ASN A 421 6.65 -5.85 -1.39
C ASN A 421 6.06 -4.93 -0.32
N VAL A 422 4.88 -5.30 0.18
CA VAL A 422 4.33 -4.75 1.43
C VAL A 422 5.00 -5.37 2.67
N GLU A 423 5.55 -6.58 2.53
CA GLU A 423 6.28 -7.40 3.53
C GLU A 423 5.48 -7.88 4.74
N THR A 424 4.56 -7.08 5.29
CA THR A 424 3.83 -7.44 6.51
C THR A 424 2.49 -6.70 6.59
N VAL A 425 1.69 -7.07 7.59
CA VAL A 425 0.38 -6.46 7.86
C VAL A 425 0.52 -5.04 8.40
N PRO A 426 -0.48 -4.17 8.19
CA PRO A 426 -0.43 -2.76 8.57
C PRO A 426 0.06 -2.46 9.99
N ARG A 427 -0.51 -3.16 10.99
CA ARG A 427 -0.15 -3.03 12.41
C ARG A 427 1.36 -3.20 12.66
N LEU A 428 2.02 -4.08 11.91
CA LEU A 428 3.44 -4.41 12.07
C LEU A 428 4.38 -3.56 11.22
N GLN A 429 3.87 -2.75 10.29
CA GLN A 429 4.69 -2.01 9.32
C GLN A 429 5.78 -1.19 9.98
N LYS A 430 5.48 -0.39 10.99
CA LYS A 430 6.51 0.47 11.64
C LYS A 430 7.52 -0.34 12.46
N ALA A 431 7.13 -1.51 12.96
CA ALA A 431 8.02 -2.41 13.70
C ALA A 431 8.97 -3.16 12.75
N VAL A 432 8.46 -3.59 11.59
CA VAL A 432 9.18 -4.40 10.60
C VAL A 432 9.95 -3.53 9.60
N ARG A 433 9.32 -2.48 9.07
CA ARG A 433 9.83 -1.53 8.06
C ARG A 433 9.80 -0.10 8.60
N THR A 434 10.84 0.28 9.32
CA THR A 434 10.92 1.57 10.04
C THR A 434 10.70 2.81 9.18
N SER A 435 11.02 2.75 7.88
CA SER A 435 10.97 3.89 6.95
C SER A 435 9.90 3.75 5.86
N ALA A 436 9.15 2.64 5.82
CA ALA A 436 8.10 2.42 4.84
C ALA A 436 6.72 2.69 5.44
N ASN A 437 5.73 2.86 4.57
CA ASN A 437 4.33 3.05 4.93
C ASN A 437 3.45 2.11 4.08
N TYR A 438 2.41 1.54 4.69
CA TYR A 438 1.50 0.62 4.02
C TYR A 438 0.75 1.27 2.86
N ALA A 439 0.08 2.41 3.11
CA ALA A 439 -0.65 3.16 2.10
C ALA A 439 0.27 3.59 0.95
N ARG A 440 1.50 4.02 1.26
CA ARG A 440 2.51 4.27 0.22
C ARG A 440 2.80 3.04 -0.63
N SER A 441 3.02 1.90 0.01
CA SER A 441 3.33 0.65 -0.70
C SER A 441 2.16 0.22 -1.60
N LEU A 442 0.91 0.37 -1.14
CA LEU A 442 -0.28 0.17 -1.97
C LEU A 442 -0.34 1.16 -3.13
N SER A 443 0.00 2.44 -2.89
CA SER A 443 -0.01 3.46 -3.93
C SER A 443 1.03 3.17 -5.03
N VAL A 444 2.21 2.66 -4.69
CA VAL A 444 3.24 2.25 -5.66
C VAL A 444 2.69 1.18 -6.60
N LEU A 445 2.05 0.14 -6.03
CA LEU A 445 1.44 -0.95 -6.78
C LEU A 445 0.23 -0.48 -7.61
N ALA A 446 -0.58 0.43 -7.07
CA ALA A 446 -1.70 1.04 -7.77
C ALA A 446 -1.24 1.83 -9.00
N LEU A 447 -0.19 2.63 -8.88
CA LEU A 447 0.40 3.40 -9.98
C LEU A 447 1.01 2.49 -11.06
N ALA A 448 1.64 1.40 -10.65
CA ALA A 448 2.15 0.39 -11.55
C ALA A 448 1.05 -0.27 -12.37
N LYS A 449 -0.08 -0.59 -11.72
CA LYS A 449 -1.26 -1.16 -12.36
C LYS A 449 -1.91 -0.16 -13.32
N GLU A 450 -2.04 1.11 -12.92
CA GLU A 450 -2.48 2.22 -13.79
C GLU A 450 -1.58 2.35 -15.04
N SER A 451 -0.28 2.09 -14.87
CA SER A 451 0.70 2.07 -15.97
C SER A 451 0.64 0.78 -16.81
N SER A 452 -0.35 -0.09 -16.61
CA SER A 452 -0.56 -1.35 -17.33
C SER A 452 0.60 -2.34 -17.21
N LEU A 453 1.33 -2.33 -16.10
CA LEU A 453 2.36 -3.33 -15.80
C LEU A 453 1.75 -4.53 -15.08
N VAL A 454 2.35 -5.71 -15.24
CA VAL A 454 2.06 -6.86 -14.39
C VAL A 454 2.62 -6.56 -13.01
N THR A 455 1.77 -6.54 -12.00
CA THR A 455 2.12 -6.13 -10.64
C THR A 455 2.30 -7.33 -9.73
N LYS A 456 3.33 -7.26 -8.89
CA LYS A 456 3.67 -8.29 -7.92
C LYS A 456 3.95 -7.70 -6.55
N SER A 457 3.58 -8.42 -5.50
CA SER A 457 3.92 -8.07 -4.13
C SER A 457 4.23 -9.32 -3.30
N GLY A 458 4.69 -9.11 -2.08
CA GLY A 458 5.10 -10.18 -1.18
C GLY A 458 4.83 -9.85 0.28
N ILE A 459 4.52 -10.90 1.05
CA ILE A 459 4.27 -10.87 2.49
C ILE A 459 5.11 -11.96 3.15
N MET A 460 5.76 -11.61 4.26
CA MET A 460 6.36 -12.57 5.16
C MET A 460 5.44 -12.83 6.36
N VAL A 461 5.19 -14.10 6.65
CA VAL A 461 4.40 -14.54 7.81
C VAL A 461 5.29 -15.08 8.92
N GLY A 462 4.80 -15.02 10.16
CA GLY A 462 5.52 -15.43 11.37
C GLY A 462 6.17 -14.28 12.14
N LEU A 463 5.83 -13.02 11.84
CA LEU A 463 6.30 -11.81 12.53
C LEU A 463 5.35 -11.36 13.65
N GLY A 464 4.22 -12.06 13.82
CA GLY A 464 3.21 -11.86 14.87
C GLY A 464 1.91 -11.28 14.35
N GLU A 465 1.71 -11.33 13.03
CA GLU A 465 0.42 -11.13 12.38
C GLU A 465 -0.55 -12.27 12.71
N SER A 466 -1.84 -11.94 12.76
CA SER A 466 -2.92 -12.94 12.74
C SER A 466 -3.28 -13.34 11.30
N ASP A 467 -3.96 -14.47 11.14
CA ASP A 467 -4.40 -14.92 9.81
C ASP A 467 -5.38 -13.96 9.16
N ASP A 468 -6.30 -13.37 9.93
CA ASP A 468 -7.29 -12.41 9.43
C ASP A 468 -6.62 -11.13 8.93
N GLU A 469 -5.55 -10.67 9.59
CA GLU A 469 -4.77 -9.52 9.10
C GLU A 469 -4.07 -9.84 7.76
N VAL A 470 -3.55 -11.05 7.58
CA VAL A 470 -2.95 -11.49 6.30
C VAL A 470 -4.02 -11.55 5.21
N ILE A 471 -5.20 -12.10 5.53
CA ILE A 471 -6.35 -12.16 4.62
C ILE A 471 -6.82 -10.75 4.24
N GLY A 472 -6.85 -9.80 5.18
CA GLY A 472 -7.14 -8.40 4.92
C GLY A 472 -6.15 -7.76 3.93
N VAL A 473 -4.85 -8.04 4.07
CA VAL A 473 -3.84 -7.58 3.09
C VAL A 473 -4.07 -8.21 1.72
N LEU A 474 -4.43 -9.49 1.64
CA LEU A 474 -4.74 -10.13 0.35
C LEU A 474 -5.94 -9.46 -0.33
N HIS A 475 -6.99 -9.12 0.42
CA HIS A 475 -8.10 -8.30 -0.10
C HIS A 475 -7.63 -6.94 -0.61
N ASP A 476 -6.76 -6.24 0.13
CA ASP A 476 -6.25 -4.93 -0.27
C ASP A 476 -5.45 -5.01 -1.58
N LEU A 477 -4.56 -6.00 -1.69
CA LEU A 477 -3.73 -6.23 -2.88
C LEU A 477 -4.60 -6.62 -4.08
N ALA A 478 -5.59 -7.49 -3.89
CA ALA A 478 -6.56 -7.83 -4.92
C ALA A 478 -7.36 -6.59 -5.36
N GLY A 479 -7.84 -5.80 -4.41
CA GLY A 479 -8.61 -4.58 -4.64
C GLY A 479 -7.91 -3.57 -5.55
N ILE A 480 -6.60 -3.38 -5.37
CA ILE A 480 -5.80 -2.48 -6.21
C ILE A 480 -5.27 -3.14 -7.50
N GLY A 481 -5.65 -4.39 -7.78
CA GLY A 481 -5.32 -5.10 -9.01
C GLY A 481 -3.93 -5.73 -9.05
N VAL A 482 -3.35 -6.11 -7.91
CA VAL A 482 -2.09 -6.88 -7.87
C VAL A 482 -2.29 -8.25 -8.50
N SER A 483 -1.44 -8.59 -9.46
CA SER A 483 -1.61 -9.80 -10.27
C SER A 483 -0.95 -11.04 -9.64
N ILE A 484 0.19 -10.86 -8.97
CA ILE A 484 0.99 -11.93 -8.38
C ILE A 484 1.30 -11.62 -6.91
N VAL A 485 1.09 -12.58 -6.02
CA VAL A 485 1.50 -12.44 -4.61
C VAL A 485 2.36 -13.62 -4.18
N THR A 486 3.45 -13.34 -3.46
CA THR A 486 4.27 -14.36 -2.81
C THR A 486 4.11 -14.32 -1.30
N ILE A 487 3.88 -15.46 -0.66
CA ILE A 487 3.75 -15.57 0.80
C ILE A 487 4.77 -16.57 1.32
N GLY A 488 5.72 -16.08 2.13
CA GLY A 488 6.83 -16.88 2.67
C GLY A 488 6.94 -16.82 4.19
N GLN A 489 7.51 -17.85 4.82
CA GLN A 489 7.84 -17.78 6.24
C GLN A 489 9.02 -16.81 6.44
N TYR A 490 8.86 -15.88 7.39
CA TYR A 490 9.97 -15.09 7.91
C TYR A 490 11.01 -16.01 8.54
N LEU A 491 12.23 -15.98 7.99
CA LEU A 491 13.38 -16.65 8.56
C LEU A 491 14.30 -15.58 9.14
N ARG A 492 14.43 -15.58 10.47
CA ARG A 492 15.33 -14.68 11.19
C ARG A 492 16.77 -14.90 10.72
N PRO A 493 17.45 -13.87 10.17
CA PRO A 493 18.83 -14.02 9.71
C PRO A 493 19.79 -14.23 10.87
N GLU A 494 19.79 -13.33 11.86
CA GLU A 494 20.69 -13.34 13.01
C GLU A 494 19.96 -12.94 14.30
N GLY A 495 20.66 -13.05 15.45
CA GLY A 495 20.08 -12.81 16.78
C GLY A 495 19.58 -11.38 17.01
N TRP A 496 20.09 -10.38 16.31
CA TRP A 496 19.67 -8.98 16.46
C TRP A 496 18.46 -8.58 15.60
N HIS A 497 18.01 -9.44 14.67
CA HIS A 497 16.78 -9.21 13.91
C HIS A 497 15.54 -9.46 14.77
N LEU A 498 14.36 -9.15 14.22
CA LEU A 498 13.09 -9.37 14.90
C LEU A 498 12.89 -10.86 15.24
N PRO A 499 12.29 -11.18 16.40
CA PRO A 499 11.98 -12.57 16.76
C PRO A 499 10.95 -13.17 15.80
N ILE A 500 11.03 -14.49 15.63
CA ILE A 500 9.98 -15.26 14.95
C ILE A 500 8.88 -15.49 15.99
N MET A 501 7.65 -15.07 15.69
CA MET A 501 6.52 -15.21 16.60
C MET A 501 5.80 -16.55 16.43
N ARG A 502 5.78 -17.08 15.20
CA ARG A 502 5.23 -18.40 14.90
C ARG A 502 5.84 -18.99 13.64
N TYR A 503 5.82 -20.32 13.56
CA TYR A 503 5.99 -21.04 12.31
C TYR A 503 4.61 -21.39 11.76
N VAL A 504 4.26 -20.82 10.61
CA VAL A 504 2.96 -21.03 9.97
C VAL A 504 2.90 -22.42 9.34
N ASP A 505 1.85 -23.18 9.61
CA ASP A 505 1.70 -24.53 9.06
C ASP A 505 1.34 -24.53 7.57
N LEU A 506 1.53 -25.69 6.92
CA LEU A 506 1.29 -25.85 5.49
C LEU A 506 -0.19 -25.66 5.09
N ALA A 507 -1.13 -26.01 5.97
CA ALA A 507 -2.56 -25.84 5.71
C ALA A 507 -2.94 -24.36 5.66
N THR A 508 -2.31 -23.54 6.50
CA THR A 508 -2.48 -22.09 6.52
C THR A 508 -1.92 -21.43 5.27
N PHE A 509 -0.75 -21.85 4.78
CA PHE A 509 -0.24 -21.40 3.47
C PHE A 509 -1.20 -21.75 2.33
N ALA A 510 -1.75 -22.97 2.32
CA ALA A 510 -2.75 -23.38 1.34
C ALA A 510 -4.03 -22.52 1.41
N LYS A 511 -4.51 -22.25 2.64
CA LYS A 511 -5.65 -21.36 2.89
C LYS A 511 -5.41 -19.95 2.35
N TYR A 512 -4.22 -19.36 2.58
CA TYR A 512 -3.90 -18.03 2.05
C TYR A 512 -3.92 -17.99 0.52
N LYS A 513 -3.40 -19.04 -0.13
CA LYS A 513 -3.45 -19.17 -1.59
C LYS A 513 -4.88 -19.23 -2.10
N GLU A 514 -5.68 -20.15 -1.58
CA GLU A 514 -7.07 -20.35 -1.99
C GLU A 514 -7.90 -19.06 -1.84
N LEU A 515 -7.82 -18.44 -0.65
CA LEU A 515 -8.56 -17.20 -0.37
C LEU A 515 -8.09 -16.05 -1.27
N GLY A 516 -6.78 -15.79 -1.35
CA GLY A 516 -6.28 -14.69 -2.16
C GLY A 516 -6.57 -14.86 -3.66
N GLU A 517 -6.53 -16.08 -4.19
CA GLU A 517 -6.96 -16.36 -5.57
C GLU A 517 -8.48 -16.12 -5.73
N SER A 518 -9.30 -16.50 -4.74
CA SER A 518 -10.74 -16.21 -4.75
C SER A 518 -11.09 -14.72 -4.69
N PHE A 519 -10.19 -13.88 -4.17
CA PHE A 519 -10.34 -12.43 -4.15
C PHE A 519 -9.96 -11.77 -5.48
N GLY A 520 -9.44 -12.54 -6.44
CA GLY A 520 -9.09 -12.05 -7.78
C GLY A 520 -7.58 -11.87 -8.02
N ILE A 521 -6.71 -12.33 -7.11
CA ILE A 521 -5.27 -12.39 -7.40
C ILE A 521 -5.02 -13.54 -8.37
N ALA A 522 -4.43 -13.24 -9.52
CA ALA A 522 -4.28 -14.22 -10.58
C ALA A 522 -3.30 -15.35 -10.24
N HIS A 523 -2.25 -15.10 -9.46
CA HIS A 523 -1.34 -16.15 -9.01
C HIS A 523 -0.83 -15.89 -7.59
N ILE A 524 -0.93 -16.91 -6.74
CA ILE A 524 -0.30 -16.90 -5.42
C ILE A 524 0.66 -18.07 -5.27
N GLU A 525 1.91 -17.73 -4.99
CA GLU A 525 2.94 -18.67 -4.57
C GLU A 525 3.07 -18.59 -3.05
N ALA A 526 2.63 -19.63 -2.33
CA ALA A 526 2.54 -19.64 -0.87
C ALA A 526 3.17 -20.91 -0.31
N SER A 527 4.36 -20.76 0.28
CA SER A 527 5.04 -21.87 0.94
C SER A 527 6.06 -21.35 1.96
N PRO A 528 6.51 -22.17 2.91
CA PRO A 528 7.49 -21.76 3.90
C PRO A 528 8.77 -21.15 3.33
N LEU A 529 9.25 -21.68 2.20
CA LEU A 529 10.51 -21.26 1.59
C LEU A 529 10.32 -20.31 0.40
N THR A 530 9.08 -19.92 0.11
CA THR A 530 8.80 -18.92 -0.92
C THR A 530 9.52 -17.61 -0.59
N ARG A 531 10.07 -16.99 -1.64
CA ARG A 531 10.70 -15.68 -1.64
C ARG A 531 10.15 -14.90 -2.82
N SER A 532 10.28 -13.57 -2.81
CA SER A 532 9.77 -12.72 -3.90
C SER A 532 10.25 -13.16 -5.28
N SER A 533 11.48 -13.70 -5.39
CA SER A 533 12.06 -14.18 -6.66
C SER A 533 11.98 -15.70 -6.87
N HIS A 534 11.39 -16.45 -5.95
CA HIS A 534 11.20 -17.91 -6.10
C HIS A 534 10.10 -18.18 -7.14
N HIS A 535 10.37 -19.08 -8.10
CA HIS A 535 9.45 -19.42 -9.21
C HIS A 535 8.85 -18.20 -9.93
N ALA A 536 9.61 -17.09 -10.03
CA ALA A 536 9.12 -15.84 -10.60
C ALA A 536 8.72 -15.98 -12.08
N ARG A 537 9.47 -16.78 -12.85
CA ARG A 537 9.11 -17.11 -14.23
C ARG A 537 7.79 -17.87 -14.31
N ASP A 538 7.63 -18.91 -13.48
CA ASP A 538 6.44 -19.76 -13.54
C ASP A 538 5.19 -18.98 -13.09
N ALA A 539 5.35 -18.04 -12.16
CA ALA A 539 4.29 -17.13 -11.74
C ALA A 539 3.79 -16.23 -12.88
N ILE A 540 4.69 -15.65 -13.69
CA ILE A 540 4.26 -14.85 -14.85
C ILE A 540 3.66 -15.72 -15.95
N GLU A 541 4.20 -16.91 -16.21
CA GLU A 541 3.66 -17.84 -17.20
C GLU A 541 2.23 -18.29 -16.80
N SER A 542 2.02 -18.58 -15.52
CA SER A 542 0.70 -18.88 -14.95
C SER A 542 -0.28 -17.72 -15.10
N TYR A 543 0.16 -16.49 -14.80
CA TYR A 543 -0.63 -15.28 -15.02
C TYR A 543 -1.04 -15.12 -16.50
N GLN A 544 -0.07 -15.15 -17.41
CA GLN A 544 -0.29 -15.00 -18.85
C GLN A 544 -1.23 -16.08 -19.40
N ALA A 545 -1.13 -17.32 -18.92
CA ALA A 545 -2.02 -18.41 -19.30
C ALA A 545 -3.47 -18.15 -18.85
N LYS A 546 -3.68 -17.71 -17.59
CA LYS A 546 -5.01 -17.36 -17.07
C LYS A 546 -5.65 -16.20 -17.86
N THR A 547 -4.89 -15.13 -18.14
CA THR A 547 -5.40 -13.96 -18.90
C THR A 547 -5.79 -14.32 -20.34
N ARG A 548 -5.05 -15.22 -21.00
CA ARG A 548 -5.42 -15.71 -22.35
C ARG A 548 -6.71 -16.53 -22.33
N SER A 549 -6.96 -17.32 -21.29
CA SER A 549 -8.20 -18.09 -21.16
C SER A 549 -9.41 -17.18 -21.01
N THR A 550 -9.34 -16.18 -20.13
CA THR A 550 -10.45 -15.23 -19.88
C THR A 550 -10.82 -14.44 -21.13
N THR A 551 -9.83 -13.94 -21.87
CA THR A 551 -10.06 -13.18 -23.11
C THR A 551 -10.71 -14.03 -24.21
N LEU A 552 -10.37 -15.31 -24.32
CA LEU A 552 -11.03 -16.24 -25.24
C LEU A 552 -12.49 -16.51 -24.85
N GLU A 553 -12.77 -16.70 -23.56
CA GLU A 553 -14.14 -16.91 -23.06
C GLU A 553 -15.04 -15.67 -23.26
N GLU A 554 -14.51 -14.47 -23.02
CA GLU A 554 -15.23 -13.20 -23.26
C GLU A 554 -15.54 -13.00 -24.75
N THR A 555 -14.60 -13.33 -25.64
CA THR A 555 -14.79 -13.23 -27.09
C THR A 555 -15.89 -14.18 -27.57
N ILE A 556 -15.85 -15.45 -27.14
CA ILE A 556 -16.87 -16.46 -27.48
C ILE A 556 -18.25 -16.06 -26.95
N SER A 557 -18.33 -15.53 -25.74
CA SER A 557 -19.58 -15.03 -25.15
C SER A 557 -20.16 -13.85 -25.94
N SER A 558 -19.30 -12.91 -26.37
CA SER A 558 -19.73 -11.77 -27.18
C SER A 558 -20.20 -12.15 -28.58
N ASP A 559 -19.60 -13.17 -29.19
CA ASP A 559 -19.99 -13.68 -30.51
C ASP A 559 -21.32 -14.47 -30.44
N LEU A 560 -21.58 -15.18 -29.33
CA LEU A 560 -22.85 -15.89 -29.09
C LEU A 560 -24.02 -14.96 -28.75
N ILE A 561 -23.76 -13.75 -28.27
CA ILE A 561 -24.79 -12.72 -28.00
C ILE A 561 -25.11 -11.92 -29.28
N ASN A 562 -24.20 -11.90 -30.26
CA ASN A 562 -24.35 -11.18 -31.52
C ASN A 562 -24.74 -12.07 -32.72
N ALA A 563 -24.92 -13.38 -32.51
CA ALA A 563 -25.46 -14.35 -33.47
C ALA A 563 -26.89 -14.75 -33.09
#